data_AF-A0A960STY2-F1
#
_entry.id   AF-A0A960STY2-F1
#
_cell.length_a   1.000
_cell.length_b   1.000
_cell.length_c   1.000
_cell.angle_alpha   90.00
_cell.angle_beta   90.00
_cell.angle_gamma   90.00
#
_symmetry.space_group_name_H-M   'P 1'
#
loop_
_entity.id
_entity.type
_entity.pdbx_description
1 polymer ?
#
loop_
_entity_poly.entity_id
_entity_poly.type
_entity_poly.pdbx_seq_one_letter_code
_entity_poly.pdbx_strand_id
1 'polypeptide(L)'
;ARQLWDTWHVLAALQGLVNREEPRLYALYCREFGVETDQFWLEWYRGEDAWLRTREWEEVGSLEELLGRFRSAVKGLVVYDETVPATSNAASTAAGVEDLLPVRFDPGEGSWYRKLTVDLGFPVRVWLINEDGTSKFTGRGRIPELDEPSSGSAKIDVYRWAMARYLRPGGCSPDM
;
A
#
# COMPACT_ATOMS: atom_id res chain seq x y z
N ALA A 1 -10.44 -11.35 -8.78
CA ALA A 1 -8.98 -11.32 -8.60
C ALA A 1 -8.46 -9.88 -8.38
N ARG A 2 -8.55 -8.98 -9.38
CA ARG A 2 -8.06 -7.58 -9.26
C ARG A 2 -8.64 -6.80 -8.07
N GLN A 3 -9.96 -6.80 -7.92
CA GLN A 3 -10.59 -6.06 -6.82
C GLN A 3 -10.17 -6.57 -5.43
N LEU A 4 -10.03 -7.89 -5.27
CA LEU A 4 -9.53 -8.50 -4.03
C LEU A 4 -8.09 -8.04 -3.75
N TRP A 5 -7.21 -8.10 -4.77
CA TRP A 5 -5.85 -7.59 -4.67
C TRP A 5 -5.80 -6.10 -4.29
N ASP A 6 -6.56 -5.26 -4.98
CA ASP A 6 -6.59 -3.81 -4.74
C ASP A 6 -7.10 -3.50 -3.32
N THR A 7 -8.16 -4.18 -2.85
CA THR A 7 -8.66 -4.05 -1.47
C THR A 7 -7.56 -4.41 -0.46
N TRP A 8 -6.90 -5.56 -0.63
CA TRP A 8 -5.89 -6.03 0.31
C TRP A 8 -4.62 -5.19 0.29
N HIS A 9 -4.21 -4.68 -0.86
CA HIS A 9 -3.04 -3.82 -0.95
C HIS A 9 -3.25 -2.49 -0.21
N VAL A 10 -4.44 -1.88 -0.38
CA VAL A 10 -4.82 -0.67 0.36
C VAL A 10 -4.95 -0.96 1.86
N LEU A 11 -5.63 -2.05 2.24
CA LEU A 11 -5.84 -2.43 3.63
C LEU A 11 -4.52 -2.73 4.36
N ALA A 12 -3.62 -3.50 3.75
CA ALA A 12 -2.32 -3.83 4.32
C ALA A 12 -1.45 -2.57 4.50
N ALA A 13 -1.45 -1.67 3.51
CA ALA A 13 -0.76 -0.40 3.64
C ALA A 13 -1.35 0.47 4.76
N LEU A 14 -2.69 0.60 4.81
CA LEU A 14 -3.37 1.33 5.87
C LEU A 14 -3.03 0.76 7.25
N GLN A 15 -3.06 -0.57 7.40
CA GLN A 15 -2.66 -1.26 8.62
C GLN A 15 -1.23 -0.88 9.02
N GLY A 16 -0.28 -0.93 8.08
CA GLY A 16 1.09 -0.50 8.33
C GLY A 16 1.20 0.96 8.80
N LEU A 17 0.43 1.88 8.21
CA LEU A 17 0.42 3.30 8.60
C LEU A 17 -0.14 3.52 10.00
N VAL A 18 -1.30 2.94 10.30
CA VAL A 18 -2.00 3.20 11.56
C VAL A 18 -1.38 2.44 12.72
N ASN A 19 -0.65 1.36 12.45
CA ASN A 19 -0.02 0.54 13.48
C ASN A 19 1.42 0.93 13.85
N ARG A 20 1.98 2.02 13.29
CA ARG A 20 3.40 2.36 13.50
C ARG A 20 3.78 2.58 14.96
N GLU A 21 2.94 3.31 15.69
CA GLU A 21 3.21 3.69 17.08
C GLU A 21 2.50 2.77 18.08
N GLU A 22 1.33 2.26 17.71
CA GLU A 22 0.53 1.38 18.55
C GLU A 22 -0.39 0.51 17.68
N PRO A 23 -0.85 -0.64 18.14
CA PRO A 23 -1.65 -1.58 17.36
C PRO A 23 -3.14 -1.16 17.35
N ARG A 24 -3.58 -0.59 16.23
CA ARG A 24 -4.92 0.02 16.05
C ARG A 24 -5.81 -0.71 15.05
N LEU A 25 -5.21 -1.49 14.15
CA LEU A 25 -5.93 -2.23 13.10
C LEU A 25 -5.40 -3.66 13.00
N TYR A 26 -6.32 -4.64 13.08
CA TYR A 26 -6.03 -6.05 12.87
C TYR A 26 -6.90 -6.56 11.72
N ALA A 27 -6.27 -7.12 10.68
CA ALA A 27 -6.98 -7.62 9.51
C ALA A 27 -7.11 -9.14 9.59
N LEU A 28 -8.31 -9.66 9.29
CA LEU A 28 -8.61 -11.09 9.24
C LEU A 28 -8.74 -11.52 7.77
N TYR A 29 -7.86 -12.40 7.31
CA TYR A 29 -7.83 -12.91 5.94
C TYR A 29 -7.45 -14.39 5.83
N CYS A 30 -6.41 -14.79 6.55
CA CYS A 30 -5.73 -16.03 6.36
C CYS A 30 -6.53 -17.19 6.96
N ARG A 31 -7.02 -18.06 6.07
CA ARG A 31 -7.58 -19.36 6.39
C ARG A 31 -6.65 -20.43 5.84
N GLU A 32 -5.74 -20.94 6.66
CA GLU A 32 -4.82 -21.99 6.24
C GLU A 32 -5.18 -23.32 6.92
N PHE A 33 -5.14 -24.42 6.16
CA PHE A 33 -5.41 -25.78 6.65
C PHE A 33 -6.77 -25.97 7.37
N GLY A 34 -7.79 -25.16 7.03
CA GLY A 34 -9.11 -25.23 7.68
C GLY A 34 -9.17 -24.55 9.05
N VAL A 35 -8.14 -23.79 9.42
CA VAL A 35 -8.09 -22.96 10.63
C VAL A 35 -8.16 -21.48 10.22
N GLU A 36 -8.98 -20.70 10.92
CA GLU A 36 -8.95 -19.24 10.84
C GLU A 36 -7.67 -18.74 11.53
N THR A 37 -6.52 -18.79 10.84
CA THR A 37 -5.20 -18.55 11.43
C THR A 37 -5.09 -17.18 12.10
N ASP A 38 -5.60 -16.13 11.44
CA ASP A 38 -5.58 -14.78 12.01
C ASP A 38 -6.48 -14.68 13.25
N GLN A 39 -7.61 -15.41 13.25
CA GLN A 39 -8.50 -15.45 14.40
C GLN A 39 -7.85 -16.18 15.57
N PHE A 40 -7.17 -17.31 15.32
CA PHE A 40 -6.41 -18.01 16.35
C PHE A 40 -5.37 -17.09 17.01
N TRP A 41 -4.60 -16.34 16.22
CA TRP A 41 -3.61 -15.41 16.77
C TRP A 41 -4.25 -14.25 17.53
N LEU A 42 -5.36 -13.71 17.02
CA LEU A 42 -6.12 -12.69 17.73
C LEU A 42 -6.61 -13.20 19.08
N GLU A 43 -7.16 -14.41 19.14
CA GLU A 43 -7.59 -15.06 20.38
C GLU A 43 -6.41 -15.32 21.32
N TRP A 44 -5.27 -15.79 20.79
CA TRP A 44 -4.05 -16.00 21.55
C TRP A 44 -3.55 -14.71 22.22
N TYR A 45 -3.49 -13.60 21.48
CA TYR A 45 -3.10 -12.30 22.04
C TYR A 45 -4.10 -11.71 23.04
N ARG A 46 -5.27 -12.34 23.20
CA ARG A 46 -6.34 -11.95 24.13
C ARG A 46 -6.53 -12.94 25.29
N GLY A 47 -5.70 -13.98 25.38
CA GLY A 47 -5.71 -14.92 26.50
C GLY A 47 -5.50 -14.24 27.86
N GLU A 48 -5.66 -15.00 28.95
CA GLU A 48 -5.73 -14.47 30.32
C GLU A 48 -4.52 -13.59 30.73
N ASP A 49 -3.33 -13.90 30.22
CA ASP A 49 -2.09 -13.15 30.49
C ASP A 49 -1.59 -12.30 29.31
N ALA A 50 -2.38 -12.19 28.24
CA ALA A 50 -1.96 -11.54 27.01
C ALA A 50 -2.30 -10.04 26.97
N TRP A 51 -1.48 -9.28 26.25
CA TRP A 51 -1.46 -7.82 26.31
C TRP A 51 -2.67 -7.14 25.63
N LEU A 52 -3.45 -7.83 24.79
CA LEU A 52 -4.70 -7.32 24.23
C LEU A 52 -5.95 -7.64 25.08
N ARG A 53 -5.82 -8.38 26.20
CA ARG A 53 -6.97 -8.83 27.00
C ARG A 53 -7.90 -7.70 27.42
N THR A 54 -7.35 -6.55 27.82
CA THR A 54 -8.10 -5.39 28.31
C THR A 54 -8.37 -4.34 27.24
N ARG A 55 -7.96 -4.59 25.98
CA ARG A 55 -8.18 -3.65 24.89
C ARG A 55 -9.58 -3.83 24.31
N GLU A 56 -10.30 -2.72 24.21
CA GLU A 56 -11.55 -2.67 23.46
C GLU A 56 -11.25 -2.80 21.97
N TRP A 57 -12.18 -3.41 21.26
CA TRP A 57 -12.11 -3.60 19.82
C TRP A 57 -13.51 -3.53 19.26
N GLU A 58 -13.58 -3.16 17.99
CA GLU A 58 -14.81 -3.11 17.22
C GLU A 58 -14.57 -3.78 15.88
N GLU A 59 -15.56 -4.54 15.43
CA GLU A 59 -15.54 -5.07 14.07
C GLU A 59 -15.88 -3.94 13.09
N VAL A 60 -15.09 -3.82 12.02
CA VAL A 60 -15.30 -2.81 10.97
C VAL A 60 -15.60 -3.54 9.67
N GLY A 61 -16.81 -3.34 9.15
CA GLY A 61 -17.33 -4.14 8.03
C GLY A 61 -16.86 -3.70 6.65
N SER A 62 -16.14 -2.58 6.52
CA SER A 62 -15.71 -2.07 5.21
C SER A 62 -14.39 -1.29 5.26
N LEU A 63 -13.65 -1.35 4.15
CA LEU A 63 -12.43 -0.55 3.99
C LEU A 63 -12.76 0.94 3.88
N GLU A 64 -13.89 1.32 3.29
CA GLU A 64 -14.37 2.70 3.25
C GLU A 64 -14.52 3.31 4.65
N GLU A 65 -15.09 2.55 5.60
CA GLU A 65 -15.23 2.99 6.98
C GLU A 65 -13.87 3.15 7.67
N LEU A 66 -12.95 2.20 7.47
CA LEU A 66 -11.57 2.32 7.97
C LEU A 66 -10.86 3.56 7.42
N LEU A 67 -11.01 3.83 6.11
CA LEU A 67 -10.42 5.01 5.46
C LEU A 67 -11.03 6.32 5.97
N GLY A 68 -12.32 6.31 6.34
CA GLY A 68 -12.97 7.44 7.02
C GLY A 68 -12.37 7.68 8.41
N ARG A 69 -12.27 6.62 9.23
CA ARG A 69 -11.76 6.68 10.61
C ARG A 69 -10.28 7.09 10.68
N PHE A 70 -9.46 6.57 9.77
CA PHE A 70 -8.01 6.80 9.76
C PHE A 70 -7.55 7.80 8.70
N ARG A 71 -8.45 8.64 8.19
CA ARG A 71 -8.14 9.61 7.12
C ARG A 71 -6.92 10.48 7.44
N SER A 72 -6.76 10.89 8.70
CA SER A 72 -5.64 11.74 9.15
C SER A 72 -4.27 11.05 9.10
N ALA A 73 -4.23 9.72 9.05
CA ALA A 73 -2.99 8.96 8.91
C ALA A 73 -2.48 8.89 7.45
N VAL A 74 -3.29 9.33 6.47
CA VAL A 74 -3.02 9.20 5.03
C VAL A 74 -2.86 10.58 4.39
N LYS A 75 -1.68 10.86 3.84
CA LYS A 75 -1.34 12.14 3.18
C LYS A 75 -1.71 12.20 1.68
N GLY A 76 -2.06 11.06 1.10
CA GLY A 76 -2.48 10.95 -0.30
C GLY A 76 -2.25 9.55 -0.87
N LEU A 77 -2.15 9.47 -2.19
CA LEU A 77 -2.03 8.20 -2.92
C LEU A 77 -0.72 8.12 -3.70
N VAL A 78 -0.23 6.89 -3.85
CA VAL A 78 0.76 6.52 -4.86
C VAL A 78 0.10 5.57 -5.86
N VAL A 79 0.01 6.02 -7.10
CA VAL A 79 -0.69 5.31 -8.17
C VAL A 79 0.30 4.48 -8.98
N TYR A 80 0.03 3.19 -9.15
CA TYR A 80 0.94 2.25 -9.80
C TYR A 80 0.37 1.56 -11.04
N ASP A 81 1.28 1.03 -11.87
CA ASP A 81 1.01 0.40 -13.15
C ASP A 81 0.94 -1.12 -13.01
N GLU A 82 -0.22 -1.72 -13.33
CA GLU A 82 -0.36 -3.19 -13.28
C GLU A 82 0.47 -3.91 -14.35
N THR A 83 0.81 -3.24 -15.45
CA THR A 83 1.59 -3.82 -16.55
C THR A 83 3.08 -3.89 -16.23
N VAL A 84 3.53 -3.12 -15.22
CA VAL A 84 4.87 -3.17 -14.65
C VAL A 84 4.76 -3.52 -13.15
N PRO A 85 4.63 -4.81 -12.79
CA PRO A 85 4.34 -5.24 -11.42
C PRO A 85 5.34 -4.73 -10.36
N ALA A 86 6.58 -4.42 -10.75
CA ALA A 86 7.55 -3.81 -9.83
C ALA A 86 7.07 -2.47 -9.24
N THR A 87 6.20 -1.74 -9.96
CA THR A 87 5.64 -0.47 -9.48
C THR A 87 4.73 -0.64 -8.27
N SER A 88 4.10 -1.81 -8.07
CA SER A 88 3.32 -2.06 -6.84
C SER A 88 4.23 -2.10 -5.61
N ASN A 89 5.42 -2.71 -5.72
CA ASN A 89 6.38 -2.77 -4.63
C ASN A 89 6.98 -1.38 -4.32
N ALA A 90 7.29 -0.60 -5.37
CA ALA A 90 7.72 0.79 -5.21
C ALA A 90 6.61 1.65 -4.60
N ALA A 91 5.34 1.39 -4.92
CA ALA A 91 4.19 2.03 -4.29
C ALA A 91 4.07 1.67 -2.81
N SER A 92 4.28 0.40 -2.41
CA SER A 92 4.30 0.02 -0.99
C SER A 92 5.46 0.71 -0.23
N THR A 93 6.60 0.88 -0.88
CA THR A 93 7.73 1.64 -0.31
C THR A 93 7.35 3.11 -0.11
N ALA A 94 6.81 3.76 -1.14
CA ALA A 94 6.34 5.14 -1.06
C ALA A 94 5.24 5.32 0.00
N ALA A 95 4.33 4.35 0.12
CA ALA A 95 3.31 4.32 1.16
C ALA A 95 3.93 4.36 2.55
N GLY A 96 4.92 3.50 2.81
CA GLY A 96 5.64 3.45 4.08
C GLY A 96 6.45 4.70 4.40
N VAL A 97 7.02 5.38 3.41
CA VAL A 97 7.89 6.56 3.63
C VAL A 97 7.14 7.89 3.64
N GLU A 98 6.14 8.06 2.76
CA GLU A 98 5.45 9.33 2.53
C GLU A 98 4.02 9.37 3.12
N ASP A 99 3.63 8.35 3.90
CA ASP A 99 2.29 8.19 4.48
C ASP A 99 1.18 8.13 3.43
N LEU A 100 1.42 7.37 2.36
CA LEU A 100 0.51 7.24 1.23
C LEU A 100 -0.22 5.90 1.23
N LEU A 101 -1.31 5.79 0.46
CA LEU A 101 -1.90 4.51 0.12
C LEU A 101 -1.53 4.10 -1.31
N PRO A 102 -1.08 2.86 -1.54
CA PRO A 102 -0.83 2.35 -2.87
C PRO A 102 -2.14 1.96 -3.54
N VAL A 103 -2.33 2.40 -4.79
CA VAL A 103 -3.52 2.05 -5.57
C VAL A 103 -3.15 1.78 -7.02
N ARG A 104 -3.70 0.70 -7.58
CA ARG A 104 -3.55 0.37 -9.01
C ARG A 104 -4.29 1.40 -9.84
N PHE A 105 -3.68 1.91 -10.90
CA PHE A 105 -4.39 2.73 -11.86
C PHE A 105 -5.49 1.92 -12.55
N ASP A 106 -6.73 2.37 -12.38
CA ASP A 106 -7.89 1.76 -13.02
C ASP A 106 -9.00 2.82 -13.12
N PRO A 107 -9.20 3.48 -14.27
CA PRO A 107 -10.23 4.49 -14.44
C PRO A 107 -11.65 3.91 -14.50
N GLY A 108 -11.79 2.57 -14.48
CA GLY A 108 -13.07 1.87 -14.53
C GLY A 108 -14.00 2.26 -13.36
N GLU A 109 -15.30 2.19 -13.61
CA GLU A 109 -16.29 2.41 -12.56
C GLU A 109 -16.17 1.39 -11.43
N GLY A 110 -16.32 1.85 -10.20
CA GLY A 110 -16.22 1.02 -9.00
C GLY A 110 -14.81 0.59 -8.61
N SER A 111 -13.77 1.01 -9.35
CA SER A 111 -12.38 0.72 -8.98
C SER A 111 -11.97 1.43 -7.68
N TRP A 112 -10.99 0.87 -6.98
CA TRP A 112 -10.40 1.54 -5.81
C TRP A 112 -9.69 2.85 -6.18
N TYR A 113 -9.12 2.95 -7.39
CA TYR A 113 -8.56 4.20 -7.88
C TYR A 113 -9.60 5.31 -7.92
N ARG A 114 -10.77 5.05 -8.53
CA ARG A 114 -11.85 6.05 -8.61
C ARG A 114 -12.46 6.32 -7.23
N LYS A 115 -12.69 5.29 -6.42
CA LYS A 115 -13.18 5.46 -5.04
C LYS A 115 -12.27 6.35 -4.20
N LEU A 116 -10.95 6.10 -4.23
CA LEU A 116 -9.99 6.87 -3.44
C LEU A 116 -9.80 8.29 -3.97
N THR A 117 -9.72 8.47 -5.29
CA THR A 117 -9.44 9.78 -5.91
C THR A 117 -10.68 10.67 -6.02
N VAL A 118 -11.81 10.12 -6.49
CA VAL A 118 -13.03 10.87 -6.78
C VAL A 118 -13.95 10.88 -5.58
N ASP A 119 -14.33 9.71 -5.06
CA ASP A 119 -15.38 9.62 -4.04
C ASP A 119 -14.86 10.08 -2.66
N LEU A 120 -13.65 9.67 -2.30
CA LEU A 120 -13.00 10.02 -1.03
C LEU A 120 -12.04 11.21 -1.15
N GLY A 121 -11.76 11.71 -2.36
CA GLY A 121 -10.99 12.94 -2.56
C GLY A 121 -9.54 12.89 -2.08
N PHE A 122 -8.90 11.71 -2.02
CA PHE A 122 -7.48 11.65 -1.71
C PHE A 122 -6.66 12.14 -2.91
N PRO A 123 -5.72 13.07 -2.70
CA PRO A 123 -4.89 13.56 -3.79
C PRO A 123 -3.81 12.54 -4.14
N VAL A 124 -3.53 12.39 -5.43
CA VAL A 124 -2.36 11.62 -5.89
C VAL A 124 -1.09 12.45 -5.65
N ARG A 125 -0.13 11.86 -4.94
CA ARG A 125 1.17 12.47 -4.59
C ARG A 125 2.29 11.93 -5.45
N VAL A 126 2.22 10.64 -5.79
CA VAL A 126 3.25 9.95 -6.57
C VAL A 126 2.60 9.18 -7.70
N TRP A 127 3.11 9.38 -8.91
CA TRP A 127 2.68 8.70 -10.13
C TRP A 127 3.79 7.77 -10.64
N LEU A 128 3.57 6.45 -10.55
CA LEU A 128 4.45 5.42 -11.13
C LEU A 128 3.96 4.93 -12.50
N ILE A 129 2.90 5.58 -12.99
CA ILE A 129 2.29 5.46 -14.31
C ILE A 129 2.04 6.87 -14.83
N ASN A 130 1.93 7.07 -16.14
CA ASN A 130 1.47 8.36 -16.67
C ASN A 130 -0.03 8.52 -16.43
N GLU A 131 -0.51 9.76 -16.34
CA GLU A 131 -1.93 10.05 -16.07
C GLU A 131 -2.88 9.56 -17.18
N ASP A 132 -2.35 9.38 -18.40
CA ASP A 132 -3.06 8.78 -19.54
C ASP A 132 -3.15 7.25 -19.48
N GLY A 133 -2.58 6.62 -18.44
CA GLY A 133 -2.55 5.19 -18.23
C GLY A 133 -1.43 4.45 -18.96
N THR A 134 -0.50 5.16 -19.61
CA THR A 134 0.68 4.53 -20.24
C THR A 134 1.80 4.30 -19.23
N SER A 135 2.58 3.24 -19.44
CA SER A 135 3.69 2.90 -18.55
C SER A 135 4.76 3.98 -18.53
N LYS A 136 5.06 4.47 -17.32
CA LYS A 136 6.15 5.42 -17.09
C LYS A 136 7.53 4.72 -17.20
N PHE A 137 7.61 3.49 -16.73
CA PHE A 137 8.82 2.66 -16.79
C PHE A 137 8.74 1.69 -17.96
N THR A 138 9.54 1.94 -19.00
CA THR A 138 9.48 1.15 -20.25
C THR A 138 10.69 0.24 -20.46
N GLY A 139 11.73 0.36 -19.63
CA GLY A 139 13.00 -0.33 -19.86
C GLY A 139 13.79 0.24 -21.04
N ARG A 140 13.51 1.46 -21.47
CA ARG A 140 14.14 2.13 -22.60
C ARG A 140 14.42 3.59 -22.28
N GLY A 141 15.40 4.18 -22.98
CA GLY A 141 15.73 5.60 -22.82
C GLY A 141 16.35 5.88 -21.45
N ARG A 142 15.71 6.73 -20.65
CA ARG A 142 16.16 7.11 -19.30
C ARG A 142 15.18 6.62 -18.25
N ILE A 143 15.68 6.40 -17.04
CA ILE A 143 14.83 6.12 -15.89
C ILE A 143 14.01 7.38 -15.56
N PRO A 144 12.68 7.30 -15.42
CA PRO A 144 11.84 8.46 -15.11
C PRO A 144 12.35 9.22 -13.89
N GLU A 145 12.34 10.55 -13.94
CA GLU A 145 12.78 11.46 -12.86
C GLU A 145 14.26 11.35 -12.45
N LEU A 146 15.02 10.44 -13.06
CA LEU A 146 16.45 10.31 -12.85
C LEU A 146 17.21 10.75 -14.10
N ASP A 147 18.36 11.38 -13.91
CA ASP A 147 19.30 11.62 -15.00
C ASP A 147 20.18 10.39 -15.26
N GLU A 148 19.60 9.19 -15.27
CA GLU A 148 20.31 7.91 -15.50
C GLU A 148 19.73 7.17 -16.72
N PRO A 149 20.57 6.51 -17.55
CA PRO A 149 20.08 5.65 -18.61
C PRO A 149 19.34 4.44 -18.03
N SER A 150 18.29 4.00 -18.74
CA SER A 150 17.59 2.76 -18.44
C SER A 150 18.58 1.58 -18.42
N SER A 151 18.32 0.60 -17.55
CA SER A 151 19.07 -0.65 -17.53
C SER A 151 18.68 -1.61 -18.67
N GLY A 152 17.72 -1.25 -19.52
CA GLY A 152 17.08 -2.16 -20.47
C GLY A 152 15.93 -2.99 -19.87
N SER A 153 15.52 -2.73 -18.63
CA SER A 153 14.47 -3.49 -17.93
C SER A 153 13.59 -2.56 -17.08
N ALA A 154 12.29 -2.48 -17.41
CA ALA A 154 11.33 -1.68 -16.65
C ALA A 154 11.31 -2.05 -15.17
N LYS A 155 11.42 -3.34 -14.85
CA LYS A 155 11.51 -3.83 -13.46
C LYS A 155 12.70 -3.24 -12.72
N ILE A 156 13.90 -3.32 -13.31
CA ILE A 156 15.12 -2.82 -12.67
C ILE A 156 15.09 -1.30 -12.56
N ASP A 157 14.57 -0.61 -13.58
CA ASP A 157 14.43 0.84 -13.58
C ASP A 157 13.52 1.33 -12.44
N VAL A 158 12.41 0.63 -12.17
CA VAL A 158 11.53 0.93 -11.02
C VAL A 158 12.29 0.84 -9.70
N TYR A 159 13.07 -0.22 -9.49
CA TYR A 159 13.84 -0.38 -8.26
C TYR A 159 14.97 0.63 -8.15
N ARG A 160 15.63 1.00 -9.25
CA ARG A 160 16.63 2.08 -9.25
C ARG A 160 16.00 3.42 -8.89
N TRP A 161 14.82 3.71 -9.42
CA TRP A 161 14.04 4.89 -9.03
C TRP A 161 13.70 4.86 -7.53
N ALA A 162 13.16 3.75 -7.01
CA ALA A 162 12.81 3.64 -5.59
C ALA A 162 14.05 3.74 -4.69
N MET A 163 15.18 3.15 -5.09
CA MET A 163 16.45 3.27 -4.39
C MET A 163 16.95 4.71 -4.34
N ALA A 164 16.93 5.42 -5.47
CA ALA A 164 17.37 6.80 -5.55
C ALA A 164 16.47 7.73 -4.72
N ARG A 165 15.15 7.49 -4.72
CA ARG A 165 14.18 8.35 -4.04
C ARG A 165 14.07 8.09 -2.54
N TYR A 166 14.12 6.82 -2.10
CA TYR A 166 13.78 6.46 -0.72
C TYR A 166 14.91 5.80 0.06
N LEU A 167 15.68 4.89 -0.56
CA LEU A 167 16.69 4.12 0.18
C LEU A 167 17.98 4.93 0.37
N ARG A 168 18.54 5.50 -0.70
CA ARG A 168 19.80 6.28 -0.63
C ARG A 168 19.67 7.51 0.28
N PRO A 169 18.53 8.23 0.31
CA PRO A 169 18.34 9.33 1.25
C PRO A 169 18.06 8.90 2.71
N GLY A 170 17.97 7.60 3.00
CA GLY A 170 17.70 7.08 4.35
C GLY A 170 16.24 7.13 4.78
N GLY A 171 15.30 7.15 3.84
CA GLY A 171 13.86 7.14 4.14
C GLY A 171 13.32 5.77 4.56
N CYS A 172 14.07 4.70 4.31
CA CYS A 172 13.73 3.34 4.74
C CYS A 172 14.58 2.91 5.94
N SER A 173 13.99 2.13 6.86
CA SER A 173 14.72 1.58 8.00
C SER A 173 15.90 0.71 7.54
N PRO A 174 17.11 0.88 8.10
CA PRO A 174 18.27 0.03 7.83
C PRO A 174 18.25 -1.28 8.64
N ASP A 175 17.34 -1.42 9.60
CA ASP A 175 17.31 -2.51 10.59
C ASP A 175 16.46 -3.71 10.16
N MET A 176 16.08 -3.79 8.87
CA MET A 176 15.33 -4.91 8.26
C MET A 176 16.14 -5.62 7.18
#